data_AF-A0A0Q7JSX1-F1
#
_entry.id   AF-A0A0Q7JSX1-F1
#
_cell.length_a   1.000
_cell.length_b   1.000
_cell.length_c   1.000
_cell.angle_alpha   90.00
_cell.angle_beta   90.00
_cell.angle_gamma   90.00
#
_symmetry.space_group_name_H-M   'P 1'
#
loop_
_entity.id
_entity.type
_entity.pdbx_description
1 polymer ?
#
loop_
_entity_poly.entity_id
_entity_poly.type
_entity_poly.pdbx_seq_one_letter_code
_entity_poly.pdbx_strand_id
1 'polypeptide(L)'
;MKKKLIVSILSILMAYGSTAYGAVEETHWVMKELKDYKQYIVPYWDNASTQGTITQKEWDSFQRNVLDSGKLDKPILLDDWATALKMAVDLPEKDRDTWISMYVHELGQGTEITRENGVGGMVKLLIGSYFKGSWSAEEVKPAKALLDLQDINDKQRGLVEIAYVHGILDDSVKEKFRPNEMLTNAEAISMMFKVMGELAYAKPDLPANHWLSEELESAYQSNKLPKPMLKVLRRAFQDPMNTERNIPVGLWHEMLVSGLPVPAYIKEKAFMYTLAYDKDGGILRDRAVVGVTKLGKNPRSATAEERMKAEQAFADYGAAFDSDKIAVAYGEGLLEGRNGQSFGVHGYLTYAEAAVLAIRASLREALNDTPLLIDEKTALQIAKETDPDSEAEWKVTFKKGLVLHYNTNRSIYDGWVVEAVYPAGNKMVVYIDARTGKIMVLSEIEAFL
;
A
#
# COMPACT_ATOMS: atom_id res chain seq x y z
N MET A 1 -44.39 21.34 -19.21
CA MET A 1 -43.90 20.05 -19.75
C MET A 1 -42.46 20.20 -20.24
N LYS A 2 -41.47 19.83 -19.42
CA LYS A 2 -40.07 19.65 -19.84
C LYS A 2 -39.58 18.37 -19.16
N LYS A 3 -39.19 17.39 -19.98
CA LYS A 3 -38.75 16.04 -19.57
C LYS A 3 -37.46 16.16 -18.75
N LYS A 4 -37.46 15.61 -17.53
CA LYS A 4 -36.23 15.38 -16.76
C LYS A 4 -35.55 14.14 -17.34
N LEU A 5 -34.34 14.34 -17.86
CA LEU A 5 -33.43 13.28 -18.26
C LEU A 5 -32.77 12.78 -16.97
N ILE A 6 -33.17 11.60 -16.49
CA ILE A 6 -32.47 10.88 -15.43
C ILE A 6 -31.35 10.12 -16.14
N VAL A 7 -30.12 10.60 -16.03
CA VAL A 7 -28.93 9.84 -16.41
C VAL A 7 -28.57 8.99 -15.21
N SER A 8 -29.00 7.72 -15.24
CA SER A 8 -28.51 6.69 -14.33
C SER A 8 -27.03 6.45 -14.63
N ILE A 9 -26.18 6.78 -13.67
CA ILE A 9 -24.78 6.35 -13.65
C ILE A 9 -24.80 4.86 -13.26
N LEU A 10 -24.98 4.02 -14.26
CA LEU A 10 -24.60 2.62 -14.27
C LEU A 10 -23.34 2.49 -15.15
N SER A 11 -22.42 1.62 -14.76
CA SER A 11 -21.11 1.31 -15.37
C SER A 11 -19.98 2.22 -14.82
N ILE A 12 -18.93 1.74 -14.17
CA ILE A 12 -18.11 0.56 -14.47
C ILE A 12 -17.71 -0.15 -13.16
N LEU A 13 -18.49 -1.14 -12.76
CA LEU A 13 -17.93 -2.34 -12.14
C LEU A 13 -17.77 -3.29 -13.31
N MET A 14 -16.55 -3.44 -13.84
CA MET A 14 -16.25 -4.54 -14.74
C MET A 14 -16.43 -5.82 -13.92
N ALA A 15 -17.64 -6.38 -14.03
CA ALA A 15 -17.86 -7.78 -13.80
C ALA A 15 -16.86 -8.51 -14.71
N TYR A 16 -15.81 -9.05 -14.09
CA TYR A 16 -15.03 -10.11 -14.69
C TYR A 16 -16.03 -11.20 -15.07
N GLY A 17 -16.33 -11.27 -16.36
CA GLY A 17 -16.99 -12.41 -16.95
C GLY A 17 -16.10 -13.61 -16.67
N SER A 18 -16.48 -14.38 -15.67
CA SER A 18 -16.03 -15.73 -15.43
C SER A 18 -16.54 -16.61 -16.57
N THR A 19 -15.92 -16.49 -17.74
CA THR A 19 -15.80 -17.65 -18.62
C THR A 19 -14.96 -18.65 -17.85
N ALA A 20 -15.54 -19.82 -17.58
CA ALA A 20 -14.87 -20.97 -16.99
C ALA A 20 -13.66 -21.39 -17.86
N TYR A 21 -12.54 -20.70 -17.71
CA TYR A 21 -11.21 -21.17 -18.05
C TYR A 21 -10.65 -21.79 -16.78
N GLY A 22 -10.26 -23.06 -16.91
CA GLY A 22 -10.20 -24.03 -15.83
C GLY A 22 -9.39 -23.63 -14.61
N ALA A 23 -9.89 -24.07 -13.47
CA ALA A 23 -9.22 -24.11 -12.18
C ALA A 23 -7.97 -25.03 -12.19
N VAL A 24 -6.95 -24.66 -12.96
CA VAL A 24 -5.63 -25.34 -13.04
C VAL A 24 -4.48 -24.32 -12.84
N GLU A 25 -4.72 -23.22 -12.14
CA GLU A 25 -3.77 -22.10 -12.09
C GLU A 25 -3.18 -21.80 -10.69
N GLU A 26 -3.25 -22.74 -9.73
CA GLU A 26 -2.70 -22.52 -8.38
C GLU A 26 -1.42 -23.33 -8.05
N THR A 27 -0.88 -24.13 -8.96
CA THR A 27 0.21 -25.07 -8.62
C THR A 27 1.62 -24.61 -9.00
N HIS A 28 1.78 -23.59 -9.83
CA HIS A 28 3.12 -23.14 -10.23
C HIS A 28 3.79 -22.36 -9.08
N TRP A 29 5.07 -22.63 -8.81
CA TRP A 29 5.78 -22.11 -7.63
C TRP A 29 5.78 -20.57 -7.54
N VAL A 30 5.80 -19.89 -8.70
CA VAL A 30 5.80 -18.42 -8.79
C VAL A 30 4.43 -17.76 -8.59
N MET A 31 3.31 -18.49 -8.51
CA MET A 31 1.96 -17.87 -8.58
C MET A 31 1.71 -16.85 -7.48
N LYS A 32 2.24 -17.09 -6.27
CA LYS A 32 2.15 -16.14 -5.17
C LYS A 32 2.88 -14.84 -5.50
N GLU A 33 4.11 -14.94 -5.98
CA GLU A 33 4.92 -13.78 -6.36
C GLU A 33 4.31 -13.05 -7.56
N LEU A 34 3.78 -13.77 -8.56
CA LEU A 34 3.10 -13.18 -9.71
C LEU A 34 1.90 -12.33 -9.31
N LYS A 35 1.10 -12.80 -8.34
CA LYS A 35 -0.05 -12.04 -7.84
C LYS A 35 0.38 -10.70 -7.25
N ASP A 36 1.44 -10.69 -6.45
CA ASP A 36 1.95 -9.47 -5.82
C ASP A 36 2.74 -8.61 -6.82
N TYR A 37 3.46 -9.23 -7.75
CA TYR A 37 4.16 -8.58 -8.86
C TYR A 37 3.22 -7.76 -9.73
N LYS A 38 2.05 -8.33 -10.07
CA LYS A 38 0.99 -7.61 -10.79
C LYS A 38 0.62 -6.30 -10.11
N GLN A 39 0.63 -6.24 -8.78
CA GLN A 39 0.35 -5.00 -8.03
C GLN A 39 1.46 -3.95 -8.15
N TYR A 40 2.71 -4.35 -8.38
CA TYR A 40 3.82 -3.42 -8.59
C TYR A 40 3.80 -2.81 -9.99
N ILE A 41 3.30 -3.53 -10.99
CA ILE A 41 3.35 -3.10 -12.40
C ILE A 41 2.09 -2.39 -12.90
N VAL A 42 0.97 -2.39 -12.13
CA VAL A 42 -0.27 -1.66 -12.51
C VAL A 42 -0.02 -0.22 -12.94
N PRO A 43 0.81 0.59 -12.26
CA PRO A 43 1.00 2.00 -12.64
C PRO A 43 1.65 2.17 -14.01
N TYR A 44 2.40 1.18 -14.49
CA TYR A 44 3.06 1.23 -15.79
C TYR A 44 2.07 0.94 -16.92
N TRP A 45 1.03 0.14 -16.66
CA TRP A 45 -0.07 -0.07 -17.60
C TRP A 45 -0.85 1.22 -17.84
N ASP A 46 -1.27 1.90 -16.77
CA ASP A 46 -2.07 3.13 -16.86
C ASP A 46 -1.35 4.22 -17.67
N ASN A 47 -0.01 4.25 -17.60
CA ASN A 47 0.83 5.25 -18.27
C ASN A 47 1.40 4.79 -19.63
N ALA A 48 1.20 3.53 -20.04
CA ALA A 48 1.78 2.97 -21.27
C ALA A 48 1.30 3.69 -22.55
N SER A 49 0.18 4.42 -22.47
CA SER A 49 -0.44 5.12 -23.57
C SER A 49 -0.05 6.61 -23.70
N THR A 50 0.66 7.20 -22.73
CA THR A 50 0.83 8.66 -22.61
C THR A 50 2.27 9.11 -22.32
N GLN A 51 3.26 8.57 -23.05
CA GLN A 51 4.71 8.81 -22.85
C GLN A 51 5.29 8.17 -21.57
N GLY A 52 4.72 7.06 -21.10
CA GLY A 52 5.23 6.33 -19.93
C GLY A 52 6.59 5.65 -20.15
N THR A 53 7.11 5.07 -19.08
CA THR A 53 8.41 4.35 -19.07
C THR A 53 8.49 3.20 -20.09
N ILE A 54 7.33 2.65 -20.43
CA ILE A 54 7.13 1.62 -21.45
C ILE A 54 6.01 2.08 -22.40
N THR A 55 6.03 1.56 -23.62
CA THR A 55 5.01 1.77 -24.64
C THR A 55 3.85 0.78 -24.50
N GLN A 56 2.69 1.11 -25.07
CA GLN A 56 1.56 0.16 -25.15
C GLN A 56 1.94 -1.16 -25.85
N LYS A 57 2.79 -1.11 -26.88
CA LYS A 57 3.25 -2.31 -27.61
C LYS A 57 4.08 -3.22 -26.71
N GLU A 58 5.00 -2.65 -25.92
CA GLU A 58 5.80 -3.37 -24.94
C GLU A 58 4.90 -4.01 -23.88
N TRP A 59 3.95 -3.25 -23.32
CA TRP A 59 2.98 -3.77 -22.35
C TRP A 59 2.16 -4.95 -22.90
N ASP A 60 1.61 -4.80 -24.10
CA ASP A 60 0.79 -5.82 -24.74
C ASP A 60 1.57 -7.12 -24.98
N SER A 61 2.86 -7.01 -25.34
CA SER A 61 3.76 -8.17 -25.46
C SER A 61 4.00 -8.82 -24.11
N PHE A 62 4.40 -8.03 -23.12
CA PHE A 62 4.71 -8.49 -21.77
C PHE A 62 3.53 -9.20 -21.11
N GLN A 63 2.32 -8.63 -21.23
CA GLN A 63 1.10 -9.23 -20.70
C GLN A 63 0.79 -10.58 -21.35
N ARG A 64 0.95 -10.70 -22.67
CA ARG A 64 0.65 -11.93 -23.41
C ARG A 64 1.69 -13.02 -23.22
N ASN A 65 2.95 -12.66 -22.94
CA ASN A 65 4.05 -13.62 -22.92
C ASN A 65 4.53 -13.95 -21.52
N VAL A 66 4.66 -12.94 -20.65
CA VAL A 66 5.25 -13.09 -19.31
C VAL A 66 4.16 -13.31 -18.26
N LEU A 67 3.06 -12.55 -18.30
CA LEU A 67 2.00 -12.63 -17.29
C LEU A 67 0.97 -13.75 -17.54
N ASP A 68 1.12 -14.47 -18.65
CA ASP A 68 0.32 -15.64 -19.03
C ASP A 68 0.83 -16.87 -18.24
N SER A 69 -0.03 -17.41 -17.38
CA SER A 69 0.29 -18.58 -16.54
C SER A 69 0.69 -19.82 -17.37
N GLY A 70 0.18 -19.93 -18.60
CA GLY A 70 0.47 -21.02 -19.51
C GLY A 70 1.87 -20.95 -20.13
N LYS A 71 2.60 -19.86 -19.90
CA LYS A 71 3.92 -19.59 -20.46
C LYS A 71 5.01 -19.39 -19.40
N LEU A 72 4.72 -19.66 -18.13
CA LEU A 72 5.64 -19.42 -17.01
C LEU A 72 7.00 -20.11 -17.18
N ASP A 73 7.02 -21.37 -17.64
CA ASP A 73 8.25 -22.14 -17.88
C ASP A 73 8.90 -21.89 -19.25
N LYS A 74 8.34 -20.98 -20.08
CA LYS A 74 8.94 -20.64 -21.37
C LYS A 74 10.12 -19.67 -21.17
N PRO A 75 11.17 -19.77 -22.01
CA PRO A 75 12.19 -18.74 -22.08
C PRO A 75 11.57 -17.35 -22.25
N ILE A 76 12.07 -16.38 -21.51
CA ILE A 76 11.68 -14.99 -21.67
C ILE A 76 12.31 -14.41 -22.93
N LEU A 77 11.51 -13.67 -23.70
CA LEU A 77 12.01 -12.93 -24.85
C LEU A 77 12.80 -11.70 -24.40
N LEU A 78 13.83 -11.32 -25.16
CA LEU A 78 14.67 -10.16 -24.85
C LEU A 78 13.85 -8.86 -24.68
N ASP A 79 12.89 -8.62 -25.57
CA ASP A 79 12.03 -7.42 -25.51
C ASP A 79 11.15 -7.42 -24.25
N ASP A 80 10.65 -8.59 -23.84
CA ASP A 80 9.83 -8.74 -22.64
C ASP A 80 10.68 -8.61 -21.36
N TRP A 81 11.92 -9.11 -21.37
CA TRP A 81 12.88 -8.92 -20.27
C TRP A 81 13.33 -7.45 -20.15
N ALA A 82 13.60 -6.80 -21.27
CA ALA A 82 13.86 -5.37 -21.34
C ALA A 82 12.68 -4.57 -20.77
N THR A 83 11.45 -4.93 -21.11
CA THR A 83 10.23 -4.30 -20.58
C THR A 83 10.14 -4.45 -19.06
N ALA A 84 10.38 -5.65 -18.51
CA ALA A 84 10.46 -5.87 -17.07
C ALA A 84 11.50 -4.95 -16.39
N LEU A 85 12.70 -4.87 -16.95
CA LEU A 85 13.79 -4.06 -16.39
C LEU A 85 13.52 -2.55 -16.50
N LYS A 86 12.90 -2.08 -17.59
CA LYS A 86 12.44 -0.68 -17.71
C LYS A 86 11.45 -0.32 -16.61
N MET A 87 10.57 -1.24 -16.21
CA MET A 87 9.64 -1.01 -15.10
C MET A 87 10.36 -1.01 -13.73
N ALA A 88 11.34 -1.89 -13.54
CA ALA A 88 11.99 -2.07 -12.24
C ALA A 88 13.11 -1.06 -11.95
N VAL A 89 13.84 -0.58 -12.95
CA VAL A 89 15.05 0.23 -12.77
C VAL A 89 14.78 1.70 -13.09
N ASP A 90 15.22 2.58 -12.19
CA ASP A 90 15.15 4.03 -12.39
C ASP A 90 16.29 4.53 -13.31
N LEU A 91 16.10 4.33 -14.61
CA LEU A 91 17.06 4.76 -15.64
C LEU A 91 16.68 6.15 -16.19
N PRO A 92 17.64 7.10 -16.29
CA PRO A 92 17.41 8.39 -16.92
C PRO A 92 16.85 8.21 -18.33
N GLU A 93 15.75 8.91 -18.65
CA GLU A 93 15.01 8.73 -19.91
C GLU A 93 15.90 8.82 -21.15
N LYS A 94 16.80 9.81 -21.18
CA LYS A 94 17.74 10.03 -22.30
C LYS A 94 18.72 8.88 -22.55
N ASP A 95 19.04 8.09 -21.53
CA ASP A 95 20.05 7.04 -21.60
C ASP A 95 19.41 5.64 -21.55
N ARG A 96 18.15 5.53 -21.14
CA ARG A 96 17.44 4.26 -20.87
C ARG A 96 17.61 3.22 -21.97
N ASP A 97 17.28 3.56 -23.22
CA ASP A 97 17.36 2.60 -24.32
C ASP A 97 18.79 2.17 -24.65
N THR A 98 19.77 3.07 -24.48
CA THR A 98 21.19 2.74 -24.65
C THR A 98 21.64 1.70 -23.61
N TRP A 99 21.25 1.91 -22.35
CA TRP A 99 21.60 0.99 -21.26
C TRP A 99 20.89 -0.36 -21.40
N ILE A 100 19.61 -0.35 -21.78
CA ILE A 100 18.85 -1.58 -22.08
C ILE A 100 19.48 -2.33 -23.27
N SER A 101 19.89 -1.63 -24.33
CA SER A 101 20.61 -2.26 -25.45
C SER A 101 21.87 -2.98 -24.99
N MET A 102 22.73 -2.29 -24.25
CA MET A 102 24.03 -2.81 -23.81
C MET A 102 23.91 -3.98 -22.82
N TYR A 103 22.98 -3.89 -21.87
CA TYR A 103 22.89 -4.85 -20.75
C TYR A 103 21.77 -5.86 -20.90
N VAL A 104 20.98 -5.82 -21.98
CA VAL A 104 19.97 -6.82 -22.30
C VAL A 104 20.16 -7.37 -23.70
N HIS A 105 19.98 -6.54 -24.73
CA HIS A 105 19.94 -7.01 -26.12
C HIS A 105 21.30 -7.53 -26.61
N GLU A 106 22.40 -6.85 -26.28
CA GLU A 106 23.76 -7.27 -26.67
C GLU A 106 24.25 -8.52 -25.91
N LEU A 107 23.60 -8.88 -24.79
CA LEU A 107 23.90 -10.08 -24.01
C LEU A 107 23.01 -11.28 -24.39
N GLY A 108 22.03 -11.07 -25.26
CA GLY A 108 21.08 -12.10 -25.69
C GLY A 108 21.68 -13.17 -26.61
N GLN A 109 20.97 -14.29 -26.70
CA GLN A 109 21.24 -15.37 -27.65
C GLN A 109 20.00 -15.55 -28.55
N GLY A 110 20.04 -14.97 -29.75
CA GLY A 110 18.87 -14.90 -30.62
C GLY A 110 17.82 -13.96 -30.05
N THR A 111 16.62 -14.49 -29.74
CA THR A 111 15.52 -13.72 -29.15
C THR A 111 15.38 -13.92 -27.63
N GLU A 112 16.26 -14.73 -27.02
CA GLU A 112 16.18 -15.15 -25.62
C GLU A 112 17.48 -14.78 -24.88
N ILE A 113 17.53 -15.01 -23.58
CA ILE A 113 18.70 -14.69 -22.75
C ILE A 113 18.98 -15.82 -21.76
N THR A 114 20.25 -16.14 -21.56
CA THR A 114 20.67 -17.10 -20.52
C THR A 114 20.57 -16.47 -19.14
N ARG A 115 20.46 -17.32 -18.11
CA ARG A 115 20.34 -16.88 -16.71
C ARG A 115 21.50 -15.99 -16.27
N GLU A 116 22.74 -16.36 -16.59
CA GLU A 116 23.91 -15.54 -16.20
C GLU A 116 23.91 -14.14 -16.84
N ASN A 117 23.49 -14.03 -18.10
CA ASN A 117 23.45 -12.77 -18.82
C ASN A 117 22.25 -11.93 -18.40
N GLY A 118 21.08 -12.55 -18.18
CA GLY A 118 19.90 -11.87 -17.68
C GLY A 118 20.12 -11.26 -16.29
N VAL A 119 20.70 -12.04 -15.38
CA VAL A 119 21.04 -11.56 -14.02
C VAL A 119 22.17 -10.55 -14.04
N GLY A 120 23.24 -10.80 -14.80
CA GLY A 120 24.35 -9.87 -14.91
C GLY A 120 23.93 -8.50 -15.45
N GLY A 121 23.12 -8.50 -16.51
CA GLY A 121 22.52 -7.31 -17.08
C GLY A 121 21.63 -6.55 -16.09
N MET A 122 20.72 -7.25 -15.43
CA MET A 122 19.85 -6.68 -14.38
C MET A 122 20.67 -6.00 -13.28
N VAL A 123 21.68 -6.68 -12.75
CA VAL A 123 22.52 -6.13 -11.68
C VAL A 123 23.29 -4.90 -12.18
N LYS A 124 23.80 -4.91 -13.41
CA LYS A 124 24.48 -3.73 -13.99
C LYS A 124 23.58 -2.50 -14.06
N LEU A 125 22.31 -2.69 -14.42
CA LEU A 125 21.32 -1.61 -14.44
C LEU A 125 20.96 -1.11 -13.03
N LEU A 126 21.00 -2.00 -12.03
CA LEU A 126 20.74 -1.67 -10.63
C LEU A 126 21.96 -1.04 -9.91
N ILE A 127 23.18 -1.14 -10.47
CA ILE A 127 24.35 -0.48 -9.90
C ILE A 127 24.24 1.04 -10.09
N GLY A 128 24.40 1.78 -8.99
CA GLY A 128 24.28 3.24 -8.94
C GLY A 128 22.91 3.72 -8.43
N SER A 129 21.83 3.02 -8.78
CA SER A 129 20.48 3.30 -8.26
C SER A 129 20.16 2.51 -6.99
N TYR A 130 20.63 1.27 -6.89
CA TYR A 130 20.29 0.36 -5.80
C TYR A 130 21.51 -0.33 -5.18
N PHE A 131 22.51 -0.68 -6.00
CA PHE A 131 23.74 -1.32 -5.54
C PHE A 131 24.95 -0.36 -5.56
N LYS A 132 25.87 -0.56 -4.60
CA LYS A 132 27.20 0.05 -4.67
C LYS A 132 27.95 -0.49 -5.88
N GLY A 133 28.82 0.31 -6.50
CA GLY A 133 29.59 -0.12 -7.69
C GLY A 133 30.82 -0.99 -7.39
N SER A 134 31.22 -1.13 -6.13
CA SER A 134 32.45 -1.82 -5.71
C SER A 134 32.21 -2.71 -4.49
N TRP A 135 32.64 -3.97 -4.56
CA TRP A 135 32.32 -5.01 -3.59
C TRP A 135 33.59 -5.81 -3.26
N SER A 136 33.76 -6.15 -1.99
CA SER A 136 34.87 -6.93 -1.47
C SER A 136 34.61 -8.43 -1.58
N ALA A 137 35.68 -9.23 -1.64
CA ALA A 137 35.60 -10.68 -1.69
C ALA A 137 34.88 -11.30 -0.48
N GLU A 138 34.89 -10.62 0.68
CA GLU A 138 34.17 -11.09 1.88
C GLU A 138 32.67 -10.78 1.81
N GLU A 139 32.26 -9.66 1.19
CA GLU A 139 30.85 -9.33 1.01
C GLU A 139 30.13 -10.35 0.11
N VAL A 140 30.81 -10.84 -0.93
CA VAL A 140 30.25 -11.81 -1.89
C VAL A 140 30.45 -13.28 -1.51
N LYS A 141 31.22 -13.55 -0.45
CA LYS A 141 31.55 -14.91 0.00
C LYS A 141 30.34 -15.84 0.22
N PRO A 142 29.17 -15.38 0.70
CA PRO A 142 28.00 -16.25 0.84
C PRO A 142 27.57 -16.93 -0.46
N ALA A 143 27.85 -16.33 -1.63
CA ALA A 143 27.50 -16.90 -2.93
C ALA A 143 28.27 -18.19 -3.26
N LYS A 144 29.36 -18.51 -2.53
CA LYS A 144 30.06 -19.80 -2.63
C LYS A 144 29.20 -21.00 -2.22
N ALA A 145 28.01 -20.77 -1.67
CA ALA A 145 27.00 -21.80 -1.47
C ALA A 145 26.43 -22.35 -2.79
N LEU A 146 26.56 -21.61 -3.91
CA LEU A 146 26.16 -22.08 -5.23
C LEU A 146 27.18 -23.09 -5.77
N LEU A 147 26.74 -24.32 -6.01
CA LEU A 147 27.59 -25.46 -6.42
C LEU A 147 28.13 -25.34 -7.85
N ASP A 148 27.53 -24.48 -8.67
CA ASP A 148 27.85 -24.25 -10.08
C ASP A 148 28.39 -22.82 -10.32
N LEU A 149 28.89 -22.16 -9.27
CA LEU A 149 29.44 -20.80 -9.36
C LEU A 149 30.65 -20.71 -10.31
N GLN A 150 31.46 -21.77 -10.38
CA GLN A 150 32.59 -21.86 -11.31
C GLN A 150 32.15 -21.97 -12.78
N ASP A 151 30.92 -22.42 -13.04
CA ASP A 151 30.39 -22.59 -14.39
C ASP A 151 29.88 -21.26 -14.98
N ILE A 152 29.79 -20.22 -14.15
CA ILE A 152 29.43 -18.85 -14.56
C ILE A 152 30.62 -18.19 -15.25
N ASN A 153 30.35 -17.52 -16.37
CA ASN A 153 31.33 -16.70 -17.08
C ASN A 153 31.97 -15.68 -16.13
N ASP A 154 33.29 -15.52 -16.17
CA ASP A 154 34.03 -14.60 -15.31
C ASP A 154 33.49 -13.16 -15.37
N LYS A 155 32.95 -12.73 -16.53
CA LYS A 155 32.33 -11.40 -16.69
C LYS A 155 31.06 -11.22 -15.88
N GLN A 156 30.29 -12.30 -15.67
CA GLN A 156 29.01 -12.27 -14.95
C GLN A 156 29.12 -12.79 -13.52
N ARG A 157 30.15 -13.58 -13.17
CA ARG A 157 30.27 -14.24 -11.86
C ARG A 157 30.07 -13.26 -10.71
N GLY A 158 30.83 -12.16 -10.69
CA GLY A 158 30.70 -11.15 -9.63
C GLY A 158 29.28 -10.56 -9.53
N LEU A 159 28.59 -10.39 -10.65
CA LEU A 159 27.23 -9.84 -10.70
C LEU A 159 26.18 -10.85 -10.19
N VAL A 160 26.37 -12.14 -10.47
CA VAL A 160 25.51 -13.19 -9.92
C VAL A 160 25.74 -13.34 -8.41
N GLU A 161 27.00 -13.28 -7.95
CA GLU A 161 27.30 -13.29 -6.52
C GLU A 161 26.65 -12.10 -5.80
N ILE A 162 26.69 -10.93 -6.44
CA ILE A 162 25.98 -9.72 -6.02
C ILE A 162 24.47 -10.00 -5.83
N ALA A 163 23.83 -10.54 -6.86
CA ALA A 163 22.40 -10.83 -6.84
C ALA A 163 22.04 -11.86 -5.74
N TYR A 164 22.90 -12.86 -5.53
CA TYR A 164 22.72 -13.87 -4.48
C TYR A 164 22.74 -13.25 -3.09
N VAL A 165 23.73 -12.40 -2.79
CA VAL A 165 23.89 -11.79 -1.46
C VAL A 165 22.74 -10.84 -1.13
N HIS A 166 22.20 -10.15 -2.13
CA HIS A 166 21.03 -9.30 -1.95
C HIS A 166 19.71 -10.07 -2.00
N GLY A 167 19.74 -11.39 -2.19
CA GLY A 167 18.55 -12.23 -2.18
C GLY A 167 17.59 -11.94 -3.35
N ILE A 168 18.08 -11.37 -4.46
CA ILE A 168 17.26 -11.00 -5.63
C ILE A 168 17.30 -12.04 -6.75
N LEU A 169 17.99 -13.16 -6.57
CA LEU A 169 17.84 -14.33 -7.45
C LEU A 169 16.45 -14.96 -7.29
N ASP A 170 15.96 -15.63 -8.32
CA ASP A 170 14.65 -16.27 -8.29
C ASP A 170 14.56 -17.40 -7.25
N ASP A 171 13.34 -17.71 -6.81
CA ASP A 171 13.10 -18.70 -5.75
C ASP A 171 13.43 -20.15 -6.12
N SER A 172 13.68 -20.46 -7.39
CA SER A 172 14.13 -21.79 -7.80
C SER A 172 15.63 -22.02 -7.51
N VAL A 173 16.41 -20.96 -7.28
CA VAL A 173 17.83 -21.07 -6.91
C VAL A 173 17.96 -21.53 -5.46
N LYS A 174 18.25 -22.82 -5.27
CA LYS A 174 18.52 -23.41 -3.94
C LYS A 174 20.02 -23.65 -3.72
N GLU A 175 20.59 -24.54 -4.51
CA GLU A 175 22.01 -24.91 -4.45
C GLU A 175 22.74 -24.66 -5.78
N LYS A 176 21.99 -24.47 -6.87
CA LYS A 176 22.51 -24.28 -8.22
C LYS A 176 21.86 -23.09 -8.90
N PHE A 177 22.67 -22.27 -9.55
CA PHE A 177 22.24 -21.11 -10.30
C PHE A 177 21.79 -21.45 -11.72
N ARG A 178 22.40 -22.45 -12.36
CA ARG A 178 22.16 -22.92 -13.74
C ARG A 178 22.50 -21.85 -14.79
N PRO A 179 23.76 -21.39 -14.90
CA PRO A 179 24.12 -20.19 -15.66
C PRO A 179 23.77 -20.21 -17.14
N ASN A 180 23.89 -21.39 -17.76
CA ASN A 180 23.73 -21.58 -19.20
C ASN A 180 22.28 -21.91 -19.63
N GLU A 181 21.36 -22.13 -18.68
CA GLU A 181 19.95 -22.32 -19.02
C GLU A 181 19.33 -20.99 -19.46
N MET A 182 18.29 -21.07 -20.30
CA MET A 182 17.52 -19.89 -20.67
C MET A 182 16.72 -19.39 -19.48
N LEU A 183 16.72 -18.08 -19.27
CA LEU A 183 15.92 -17.45 -18.24
C LEU A 183 14.44 -17.62 -18.59
N THR A 184 13.63 -18.13 -17.66
CA THR A 184 12.19 -18.31 -17.89
C THR A 184 11.36 -17.10 -17.45
N ASN A 185 10.12 -17.01 -17.92
CA ASN A 185 9.17 -15.99 -17.48
C ASN A 185 8.92 -16.05 -15.96
N ALA A 186 8.79 -17.24 -15.38
CA ALA A 186 8.63 -17.42 -13.94
C ALA A 186 9.82 -16.89 -13.14
N GLU A 187 11.04 -17.21 -13.57
CA GLU A 187 12.26 -16.75 -12.91
C GLU A 187 12.40 -15.22 -13.04
N ALA A 188 12.08 -14.65 -14.20
CA ALA A 188 12.04 -13.21 -14.40
C ALA A 188 11.01 -12.53 -13.47
N ILE A 189 9.79 -13.07 -13.35
CA ILE A 189 8.76 -12.57 -12.42
C ILE A 189 9.28 -12.61 -10.98
N SER A 190 9.89 -13.73 -10.56
CA SER A 190 10.40 -13.89 -9.19
C SER A 190 11.49 -12.87 -8.87
N MET A 191 12.47 -12.68 -9.76
CA MET A 191 13.52 -11.68 -9.58
C MET A 191 12.95 -10.26 -9.56
N MET A 192 12.05 -9.93 -10.50
CA MET A 192 11.44 -8.60 -10.57
C MET A 192 10.52 -8.31 -9.40
N PHE A 193 9.81 -9.30 -8.87
CA PHE A 193 9.05 -9.18 -7.64
C PHE A 193 9.96 -8.80 -6.46
N LYS A 194 11.12 -9.45 -6.32
CA LYS A 194 12.09 -9.16 -5.26
C LYS A 194 12.73 -7.79 -5.42
N VAL A 195 13.20 -7.46 -6.63
CA VAL A 195 13.79 -6.15 -6.95
C VAL A 195 12.78 -5.02 -6.71
N MET A 196 11.58 -5.11 -7.28
CA MET A 196 10.55 -4.08 -7.09
C MET A 196 10.02 -4.07 -5.65
N GLY A 197 10.00 -5.22 -4.96
CA GLY A 197 9.64 -5.32 -3.56
C GLY A 197 10.58 -4.52 -2.67
N GLU A 198 11.89 -4.65 -2.88
CA GLU A 198 12.89 -3.86 -2.19
C GLU A 198 12.80 -2.37 -2.54
N LEU A 199 12.67 -2.04 -3.83
CA LEU A 199 12.56 -0.66 -4.29
C LEU A 199 11.25 0.02 -3.86
N ALA A 200 10.18 -0.73 -3.64
CA ALA A 200 8.89 -0.20 -3.19
C ALA A 200 8.99 0.44 -1.79
N TYR A 201 9.99 0.10 -0.99
CA TYR A 201 10.23 0.69 0.33
C TYR A 201 11.35 1.74 0.31
N ALA A 202 11.95 2.03 -0.85
CA ALA A 202 12.93 3.09 -0.97
C ALA A 202 12.27 4.46 -0.83
N LYS A 203 13.04 5.44 -0.36
CA LYS A 203 12.59 6.82 -0.29
C LYS A 203 12.34 7.35 -1.71
N PRO A 204 11.22 8.05 -1.97
CA PRO A 204 11.02 8.69 -3.26
C PRO A 204 12.00 9.83 -3.50
N ASP A 205 12.36 10.02 -4.77
CA ASP A 205 13.17 11.14 -5.23
C ASP A 205 12.27 12.35 -5.44
N LEU A 206 12.70 13.49 -4.92
CA LEU A 206 11.98 14.75 -5.01
C LEU A 206 12.79 15.77 -5.81
N PRO A 207 12.15 16.83 -6.36
CA PRO A 207 12.87 17.97 -6.90
C PRO A 207 13.89 18.52 -5.89
N ALA A 208 15.04 19.00 -6.37
CA ALA A 208 16.08 19.53 -5.51
C ALA A 208 15.53 20.65 -4.59
N ASN A 209 15.85 20.59 -3.30
CA ASN A 209 15.41 21.53 -2.26
C ASN A 209 13.88 21.61 -2.07
N HIS A 210 13.12 20.58 -2.47
CA HIS A 210 11.68 20.55 -2.23
C HIS A 210 11.37 20.52 -0.72
N TRP A 211 10.39 21.29 -0.26
CA TRP A 211 10.06 21.47 1.16
C TRP A 211 9.63 20.17 1.89
N LEU A 212 9.07 19.20 1.15
CA LEU A 212 8.76 17.86 1.66
C LEU A 212 10.00 17.03 2.03
N SER A 213 11.19 17.38 1.55
CA SER A 213 12.37 16.50 1.63
C SER A 213 12.77 16.15 3.06
N GLU A 214 12.71 17.12 3.97
CA GLU A 214 13.10 16.91 5.38
C GLU A 214 12.11 16.01 6.12
N GLU A 215 10.81 16.25 5.95
CA GLU A 215 9.75 15.44 6.55
C GLU A 215 9.83 13.98 6.06
N LEU A 216 10.04 13.80 4.75
CA LEU A 216 10.17 12.48 4.14
C LEU A 216 11.43 11.76 4.64
N GLU A 217 12.58 12.45 4.71
CA GLU A 217 13.82 11.89 5.23
C GLU A 217 13.66 11.43 6.68
N SER A 218 13.14 12.31 7.54
CA SER A 218 12.87 12.02 8.95
C SER A 218 11.95 10.80 9.12
N ALA A 219 10.90 10.72 8.31
CA ALA A 219 9.93 9.63 8.39
C ALA A 219 10.53 8.28 7.97
N TYR A 220 11.33 8.23 6.90
CA TYR A 220 12.01 7.01 6.47
C TYR A 220 13.09 6.56 7.47
N GLN A 221 13.86 7.50 8.03
CA GLN A 221 14.86 7.19 9.06
C GLN A 221 14.24 6.68 10.38
N SER A 222 13.01 7.11 10.70
CA SER A 222 12.33 6.69 11.92
C SER A 222 11.99 5.19 11.96
N ASN A 223 11.88 4.53 10.79
CA ASN A 223 11.37 3.17 10.63
C ASN A 223 10.00 2.91 11.29
N LYS A 224 9.21 3.97 11.54
CA LYS A 224 7.88 3.88 12.20
C LYS A 224 6.72 3.85 11.21
N LEU A 225 6.94 4.21 9.95
CA LEU A 225 5.89 4.15 8.93
C LEU A 225 5.54 2.70 8.56
N PRO A 226 4.25 2.35 8.39
CA PRO A 226 3.85 1.04 7.90
C PRO A 226 4.40 0.75 6.50
N LYS A 227 4.87 -0.47 6.26
CA LYS A 227 5.33 -0.92 4.92
C LYS A 227 4.33 -0.62 3.79
N PRO A 228 3.00 -0.87 3.95
CA PRO A 228 2.03 -0.50 2.92
C PRO A 228 2.07 0.99 2.56
N MET A 229 2.28 1.87 3.54
CA MET A 229 2.35 3.31 3.32
C MET A 229 3.61 3.71 2.55
N LEU A 230 4.77 3.13 2.87
CA LEU A 230 6.01 3.38 2.14
C LEU A 230 5.86 3.03 0.65
N LYS A 231 5.18 1.93 0.34
CA LYS A 231 4.85 1.52 -1.04
C LYS A 231 3.99 2.56 -1.76
N VAL A 232 2.96 3.08 -1.09
CA VAL A 232 2.09 4.12 -1.66
C VAL A 232 2.86 5.42 -1.88
N LEU A 233 3.71 5.83 -0.92
CA LEU A 233 4.55 7.03 -1.04
C LEU A 233 5.52 6.92 -2.22
N ARG A 234 6.27 5.81 -2.35
CA ARG A 234 7.18 5.63 -3.49
C ARG A 234 6.42 5.68 -4.82
N ARG A 235 5.24 5.04 -4.91
CA ARG A 235 4.40 5.09 -6.11
C ARG A 235 3.90 6.51 -6.42
N ALA A 236 3.49 7.26 -5.41
CA ALA A 236 2.95 8.61 -5.57
C ALA A 236 3.97 9.57 -6.21
N PHE A 237 5.26 9.38 -5.91
CA PHE A 237 6.36 10.20 -6.39
C PHE A 237 7.27 9.47 -7.39
N GLN A 238 6.74 8.51 -8.16
CA GLN A 238 7.45 7.92 -9.30
C GLN A 238 7.83 8.98 -10.35
N ASP A 239 6.95 9.97 -10.55
CA ASP A 239 7.28 11.22 -11.24
C ASP A 239 7.54 12.31 -10.17
N PRO A 240 8.80 12.77 -9.99
CA PRO A 240 9.11 13.84 -9.05
C PRO A 240 8.35 15.15 -9.33
N MET A 241 7.84 15.35 -10.55
CA MET A 241 7.03 16.53 -10.91
C MET A 241 5.60 16.45 -10.39
N ASN A 242 5.17 15.32 -9.80
CA ASN A 242 3.86 15.20 -9.18
C ASN A 242 3.71 16.04 -7.91
N THR A 243 4.81 16.48 -7.27
CA THR A 243 4.76 17.08 -5.93
C THR A 243 3.75 18.20 -5.77
N GLU A 244 3.63 19.07 -6.78
CA GLU A 244 2.73 20.23 -6.79
C GLU A 244 1.41 19.98 -7.54
N ARG A 245 1.23 18.80 -8.14
CA ARG A 245 -0.03 18.43 -8.80
C ARG A 245 -1.09 18.07 -7.75
N ASN A 246 -2.36 18.20 -8.13
CA ASN A 246 -3.48 17.75 -7.29
C ASN A 246 -3.44 16.22 -7.16
N ILE A 247 -3.57 15.72 -5.93
CA ILE A 247 -3.63 14.27 -5.71
C ILE A 247 -4.99 13.70 -6.15
N PRO A 248 -5.02 12.60 -6.92
CA PRO A 248 -6.25 11.88 -7.18
C PRO A 248 -6.86 11.36 -5.88
N VAL A 249 -8.18 11.46 -5.73
CA VAL A 249 -8.87 11.06 -4.49
C VAL A 249 -8.65 9.57 -4.15
N GLY A 250 -8.51 8.71 -5.18
CA GLY A 250 -8.20 7.29 -5.01
C GLY A 250 -6.84 7.05 -4.37
N LEU A 251 -5.81 7.79 -4.81
CA LEU A 251 -4.47 7.70 -4.26
C LEU A 251 -4.42 8.25 -2.82
N TRP A 252 -5.16 9.32 -2.54
CA TRP A 252 -5.31 9.84 -1.18
C TRP A 252 -5.96 8.81 -0.25
N HIS A 253 -7.06 8.18 -0.67
CA HIS A 253 -7.71 7.12 0.08
C HIS A 253 -6.72 6.00 0.42
N GLU A 254 -5.99 5.50 -0.59
CA GLU A 254 -5.02 4.42 -0.40
C GLU A 254 -3.89 4.81 0.56
N MET A 255 -3.41 6.05 0.48
CA MET A 255 -2.37 6.57 1.37
C MET A 255 -2.84 6.57 2.84
N LEU A 256 -4.08 6.99 3.10
CA LEU A 256 -4.65 6.97 4.45
C LEU A 256 -4.87 5.55 5.00
N VAL A 257 -5.51 4.66 4.23
CA VAL A 257 -5.78 3.30 4.72
C VAL A 257 -4.50 2.47 4.87
N SER A 258 -3.44 2.83 4.17
CA SER A 258 -2.12 2.20 4.29
C SER A 258 -1.28 2.75 5.45
N GLY A 259 -1.49 4.02 5.80
CA GLY A 259 -0.74 4.73 6.84
C GLY A 259 -1.39 4.72 8.22
N LEU A 260 -2.72 4.63 8.29
CA LEU A 260 -3.48 4.70 9.53
C LEU A 260 -3.91 3.31 10.00
N PRO A 261 -3.98 3.07 11.33
CA PRO A 261 -4.50 1.84 11.90
C PRO A 261 -6.04 1.82 11.86
N VAL A 262 -6.61 1.78 10.65
CA VAL A 262 -8.06 1.83 10.44
C VAL A 262 -8.71 0.60 11.09
N PRO A 263 -9.65 0.79 12.04
CA PRO A 263 -10.29 -0.32 12.72
C PRO A 263 -11.08 -1.20 11.75
N ALA A 264 -11.13 -2.51 11.99
CA ALA A 264 -11.79 -3.46 11.08
C ALA A 264 -13.25 -3.06 10.77
N TYR A 265 -14.00 -2.63 11.78
CA TYR A 265 -15.40 -2.21 11.64
C TYR A 265 -15.60 -0.90 10.84
N ILE A 266 -14.56 -0.07 10.71
CA ILE A 266 -14.58 1.16 9.89
C ILE A 266 -13.95 0.91 8.51
N LYS A 267 -13.15 -0.14 8.33
CA LYS A 267 -12.36 -0.36 7.11
C LYS A 267 -13.22 -0.36 5.84
N GLU A 268 -14.36 -1.05 5.86
CA GLU A 268 -15.31 -1.07 4.74
C GLU A 268 -16.05 0.27 4.55
N LYS A 269 -16.10 1.10 5.58
CA LYS A 269 -16.71 2.43 5.60
C LYS A 269 -15.70 3.56 5.34
N ALA A 270 -14.40 3.25 5.18
CA ALA A 270 -13.35 4.25 5.07
C ALA A 270 -13.50 5.14 3.83
N PHE A 271 -14.11 4.61 2.77
CA PHE A 271 -14.45 5.37 1.55
C PHE A 271 -15.39 6.55 1.84
N MET A 272 -16.26 6.47 2.85
CA MET A 272 -17.17 7.55 3.21
C MET A 272 -16.45 8.78 3.78
N TYR A 273 -15.24 8.59 4.31
CA TYR A 273 -14.41 9.68 4.85
C TYR A 273 -13.35 10.17 3.87
N THR A 274 -13.33 9.64 2.64
CA THR A 274 -12.29 9.91 1.65
C THR A 274 -12.90 10.03 0.25
N LEU A 275 -13.21 8.90 -0.41
CA LEU A 275 -13.76 8.86 -1.77
C LEU A 275 -15.10 9.59 -1.92
N ALA A 276 -15.95 9.58 -0.89
CA ALA A 276 -17.22 10.31 -0.92
C ALA A 276 -17.05 11.85 -1.02
N TYR A 277 -15.84 12.35 -0.81
CA TYR A 277 -15.49 13.76 -0.92
C TYR A 277 -14.83 14.16 -2.24
N ASP A 278 -14.82 13.24 -3.22
CA ASP A 278 -14.31 13.48 -4.57
C ASP A 278 -14.90 14.77 -5.17
N LYS A 279 -14.03 15.59 -5.72
CA LYS A 279 -14.37 16.76 -6.52
C LYS A 279 -13.46 16.76 -7.74
N ASP A 280 -14.05 16.54 -8.91
CA ASP A 280 -13.37 16.53 -10.20
C ASP A 280 -12.17 15.55 -10.26
N GLY A 281 -12.25 14.42 -9.55
CA GLY A 281 -11.18 13.41 -9.46
C GLY A 281 -10.14 13.66 -8.36
N GLY A 282 -10.20 14.82 -7.69
CA GLY A 282 -9.29 15.21 -6.62
C GLY A 282 -9.97 15.39 -5.27
N ILE A 283 -9.23 15.86 -4.27
CA ILE A 283 -9.76 16.17 -2.94
C ILE A 283 -9.39 17.58 -2.48
N LEU A 284 -10.32 18.27 -1.82
CA LEU A 284 -10.08 19.56 -1.19
C LEU A 284 -9.38 19.38 0.17
N ARG A 285 -8.54 20.36 0.55
CA ARG A 285 -7.75 20.30 1.79
C ARG A 285 -8.61 20.08 3.03
N ASP A 286 -9.70 20.82 3.19
CA ASP A 286 -10.58 20.71 4.36
C ASP A 286 -11.20 19.31 4.50
N ARG A 287 -11.65 18.71 3.39
CA ARG A 287 -12.21 17.35 3.36
C ARG A 287 -11.15 16.29 3.57
N ALA A 288 -9.92 16.50 3.11
CA ALA A 288 -8.81 15.59 3.37
C ALA A 288 -8.52 15.48 4.88
N VAL A 289 -8.56 16.60 5.60
CA VAL A 289 -8.38 16.61 7.07
C VAL A 289 -9.46 15.80 7.79
N VAL A 290 -10.70 15.81 7.30
CA VAL A 290 -11.77 14.95 7.84
C VAL A 290 -11.39 13.47 7.75
N GLY A 291 -10.85 13.02 6.61
CA GLY A 291 -10.40 11.65 6.43
C GLY A 291 -9.35 11.24 7.48
N VAL A 292 -8.32 12.06 7.67
CA VAL A 292 -7.23 11.80 8.63
C VAL A 292 -7.72 11.72 10.07
N THR A 293 -8.61 12.63 10.46
CA THR A 293 -9.10 12.73 11.84
C THR A 293 -10.20 11.71 12.16
N LYS A 294 -10.97 11.26 11.17
CA LYS A 294 -12.01 10.23 11.34
C LYS A 294 -11.48 8.80 11.23
N LEU A 295 -10.42 8.57 10.47
CA LEU A 295 -9.82 7.24 10.27
C LEU A 295 -8.70 6.91 11.26
N GLY A 296 -8.17 7.90 11.98
CA GLY A 296 -7.19 7.71 13.05
C GLY A 296 -7.75 7.03 14.30
N LYS A 297 -6.89 6.78 15.30
CA LYS A 297 -7.26 6.05 16.52
C LYS A 297 -8.27 6.79 17.40
N ASN A 298 -8.31 8.12 17.40
CA ASN A 298 -9.18 8.85 18.34
C ASN A 298 -10.06 9.87 17.62
N PRO A 299 -11.13 9.43 16.93
CA PRO A 299 -12.08 10.34 16.33
C PRO A 299 -12.83 11.09 17.44
N ARG A 300 -12.45 12.34 17.67
CA ARG A 300 -13.03 13.21 18.71
C ARG A 300 -13.43 14.56 18.16
N SER A 301 -14.13 15.33 18.99
CA SER A 301 -14.32 16.75 18.76
C SER A 301 -13.16 17.58 19.30
N ALA A 302 -12.98 18.77 18.72
CA ALA A 302 -12.00 19.72 19.22
C ALA A 302 -12.43 20.27 20.57
N THR A 303 -11.45 20.47 21.45
CA THR A 303 -11.61 21.22 22.69
C THR A 303 -11.81 22.71 22.38
N ALA A 304 -12.32 23.46 23.36
CA ALA A 304 -12.48 24.92 23.21
C ALA A 304 -11.15 25.62 22.92
N GLU A 305 -10.07 25.15 23.55
CA GLU A 305 -8.72 25.70 23.35
C GLU A 305 -8.20 25.43 21.94
N GLU A 306 -8.38 24.22 21.41
CA GLU A 306 -7.98 23.88 20.03
C GLU A 306 -8.75 24.69 19.00
N ARG A 307 -10.07 24.88 19.19
CA ARG A 307 -10.88 25.74 18.30
C ARG A 307 -10.37 27.17 18.29
N MET A 308 -10.16 27.74 19.48
CA MET A 308 -9.65 29.11 19.61
C MET A 308 -8.27 29.26 18.96
N LYS A 309 -7.35 28.31 19.18
CA LYS A 309 -6.01 28.34 18.58
C LYS A 309 -6.06 28.19 17.06
N ALA A 310 -6.89 27.30 16.54
CA ALA A 310 -7.04 27.10 15.10
C ALA A 310 -7.69 28.31 14.41
N GLU A 311 -8.69 28.93 15.03
CA GLU A 311 -9.33 30.16 14.53
C GLU A 311 -8.35 31.33 14.48
N GLN A 312 -7.44 31.43 15.45
CA GLN A 312 -6.35 32.42 15.44
C GLN A 312 -5.29 32.11 14.37
N ALA A 313 -5.04 30.83 14.08
CA ALA A 313 -4.02 30.40 13.13
C ALA A 313 -4.46 30.48 11.67
N PHE A 314 -5.75 30.31 11.37
CA PHE A 314 -6.28 30.26 10.01
C PHE A 314 -7.43 31.26 9.80
N ALA A 315 -7.19 32.29 8.99
CA ALA A 315 -8.19 33.29 8.65
C ALA A 315 -9.42 32.70 7.92
N ASP A 316 -9.25 31.56 7.24
CA ASP A 316 -10.32 30.83 6.55
C ASP A 316 -10.92 29.67 7.38
N TYR A 317 -10.63 29.61 8.68
CA TYR A 317 -11.14 28.56 9.60
C TYR A 317 -12.68 28.42 9.55
N GLY A 318 -13.40 29.54 9.58
CA GLY A 318 -14.86 29.57 9.59
C GLY A 318 -15.51 29.14 8.27
N ALA A 319 -14.73 29.03 7.19
CA ALA A 319 -15.19 28.57 5.89
C ALA A 319 -14.97 27.06 5.67
N ALA A 320 -14.25 26.37 6.57
CA ALA A 320 -13.96 24.95 6.41
C ALA A 320 -15.24 24.09 6.42
N PHE A 321 -15.24 23.03 5.61
CA PHE A 321 -16.32 22.03 5.61
C PHE A 321 -16.62 21.45 7.00
N ASP A 322 -15.57 21.19 7.79
CA ASP A 322 -15.67 20.76 9.19
C ASP A 322 -14.57 21.44 10.02
N SER A 323 -14.85 22.66 10.50
CA SER A 323 -13.93 23.44 11.32
C SER A 323 -13.53 22.73 12.63
N ASP A 324 -14.38 21.85 13.16
CA ASP A 324 -14.04 21.07 14.36
C ASP A 324 -12.90 20.07 14.05
N LYS A 325 -12.88 19.46 12.87
CA LYS A 325 -11.78 18.56 12.44
C LYS A 325 -10.50 19.31 12.08
N ILE A 326 -10.61 20.50 11.51
CA ILE A 326 -9.44 21.39 11.32
C ILE A 326 -8.79 21.71 12.68
N ALA A 327 -9.60 22.04 13.69
CA ALA A 327 -9.09 22.37 15.02
C ALA A 327 -8.42 21.17 15.70
N VAL A 328 -8.99 19.97 15.61
CA VAL A 328 -8.33 18.73 16.09
C VAL A 328 -6.99 18.52 15.40
N ALA A 329 -6.95 18.57 14.06
CA ALA A 329 -5.73 18.31 13.31
C ALA A 329 -4.63 19.36 13.59
N TYR A 330 -5.02 20.63 13.79
CA TYR A 330 -4.09 21.68 14.20
C TYR A 330 -3.56 21.47 15.62
N GLY A 331 -4.44 21.16 16.58
CA GLY A 331 -4.06 20.87 17.96
C GLY A 331 -3.12 19.67 18.09
N GLU A 332 -3.21 18.73 17.15
CA GLU A 332 -2.36 17.55 17.06
C GLU A 332 -1.09 17.75 16.23
N GLY A 333 -0.81 18.98 15.77
CA GLY A 333 0.40 19.31 15.00
C GLY A 333 0.42 18.74 13.58
N LEU A 334 -0.73 18.31 13.05
CA LEU A 334 -0.83 17.77 11.70
C LEU A 334 -0.87 18.86 10.63
N LEU A 335 -1.34 20.06 11.00
CA LEU A 335 -1.52 21.19 10.09
C LEU A 335 -0.62 22.35 10.49
N GLU A 336 -0.10 23.04 9.47
CA GLU A 336 0.58 24.32 9.59
C GLU A 336 -0.08 25.33 8.64
N GLY A 337 -0.06 26.61 9.01
CA GLY A 337 -0.63 27.67 8.17
C GLY A 337 0.29 28.02 7.00
N ARG A 338 -0.27 28.22 5.81
CA ARG A 338 0.48 28.80 4.69
C ARG A 338 0.69 30.28 4.94
N ASN A 339 1.94 30.74 4.83
CA ASN A 339 2.34 32.15 4.93
C ASN A 339 1.74 32.86 6.17
N GLY A 340 1.55 32.11 7.26
CA GLY A 340 1.12 32.62 8.56
C GLY A 340 -0.34 33.06 8.70
N GLN A 341 -1.23 32.86 7.72
CA GLN A 341 -2.61 33.37 7.84
C GLN A 341 -3.73 32.54 7.21
N SER A 342 -3.49 31.56 6.33
CA SER A 342 -4.59 30.74 5.76
C SER A 342 -4.20 29.29 5.56
N PHE A 343 -5.15 28.38 5.78
CA PHE A 343 -5.00 26.96 5.46
C PHE A 343 -5.26 26.68 3.97
N GLY A 344 -6.13 27.47 3.34
CA GLY A 344 -6.58 27.25 1.97
C GLY A 344 -7.63 26.14 1.89
N VAL A 345 -8.63 26.18 2.77
CA VAL A 345 -9.63 25.13 3.04
C VAL A 345 -10.27 24.54 1.77
N HIS A 346 -10.53 25.35 0.74
CA HIS A 346 -11.18 24.91 -0.50
C HIS A 346 -10.24 24.71 -1.69
N GLY A 347 -8.93 24.84 -1.48
CA GLY A 347 -7.97 24.47 -2.52
C GLY A 347 -7.80 22.96 -2.60
N TYR A 348 -7.41 22.49 -3.79
CA TYR A 348 -7.05 21.09 -3.96
C TYR A 348 -5.79 20.75 -3.16
N LEU A 349 -5.79 19.55 -2.59
CA LEU A 349 -4.65 18.96 -1.91
C LEU A 349 -3.63 18.50 -2.95
N THR A 350 -2.37 18.91 -2.80
CA THR A 350 -1.30 18.41 -3.68
C THR A 350 -0.74 17.07 -3.20
N TYR A 351 0.03 16.37 -4.05
CA TYR A 351 0.75 15.15 -3.64
C TYR A 351 1.66 15.40 -2.43
N ALA A 352 2.40 16.50 -2.42
CA ALA A 352 3.32 16.80 -1.32
C ALA A 352 2.58 17.10 -0.01
N GLU A 353 1.48 17.85 -0.07
CA GLU A 353 0.64 18.11 1.11
C GLU A 353 -0.02 16.83 1.65
N ALA A 354 -0.51 15.98 0.75
CA ALA A 354 -1.08 14.69 1.12
C ALA A 354 -0.04 13.80 1.81
N ALA A 355 1.19 13.73 1.27
CA ALA A 355 2.26 12.95 1.86
C ALA A 355 2.61 13.44 3.27
N VAL A 356 2.84 14.74 3.47
CA VAL A 356 3.11 15.30 4.81
C VAL A 356 1.97 14.98 5.78
N LEU A 357 0.72 15.25 5.37
CA LEU A 357 -0.42 15.06 6.24
C LEU A 357 -0.58 13.58 6.65
N ALA A 358 -0.42 12.66 5.70
CA ALA A 358 -0.48 11.22 5.97
C ALA A 358 0.70 10.76 6.84
N ILE A 359 1.93 11.23 6.57
CA ILE A 359 3.15 10.88 7.33
C ILE A 359 2.99 11.29 8.78
N ARG A 360 2.64 12.55 9.03
CA ARG A 360 2.44 13.07 10.39
C ARG A 360 1.34 12.32 11.13
N ALA A 361 0.23 12.04 10.46
CA ALA A 361 -0.85 11.28 11.06
C ALA A 361 -0.43 9.84 11.39
N SER A 362 0.29 9.17 10.50
CA SER A 362 0.80 7.81 10.72
C SER A 362 1.81 7.76 11.89
N LEU A 363 2.76 8.70 11.91
CA LEU A 363 3.76 8.81 12.99
C LEU A 363 3.12 9.13 14.34
N ARG A 364 2.13 10.03 14.38
CA ARG A 364 1.31 10.29 15.59
C ARG A 364 0.72 8.99 16.10
N GLU A 365 0.16 8.18 15.23
CA GLU A 365 -0.45 6.91 15.62
C GLU A 365 0.57 5.86 16.08
N ALA A 366 1.75 5.83 15.47
CA ALA A 366 2.84 4.97 15.90
C ALA A 366 3.44 5.39 17.26
N LEU A 367 3.40 6.69 17.59
CA LEU A 367 3.91 7.24 18.84
C LEU A 367 2.90 7.18 20.00
N ASN A 368 1.61 7.17 19.69
CA ASN A 368 0.56 7.00 20.69
C ASN A 368 0.44 5.52 21.08
N ASP A 369 1.15 5.15 22.15
CA ASP A 369 1.12 3.83 22.81
C ASP A 369 -0.21 3.51 23.50
N THR A 370 -1.17 4.45 23.50
CA THR A 370 -2.51 4.17 24.02
C THR A 370 -3.18 3.16 23.08
N PRO A 371 -3.53 1.96 23.56
CA PRO A 371 -4.26 1.00 22.75
C PRO A 371 -5.54 1.65 22.28
N LEU A 372 -5.81 1.60 20.98
CA LEU A 372 -7.12 1.95 20.46
C LEU A 372 -8.14 1.07 21.17
N LEU A 373 -9.07 1.67 21.91
CA LEU A 373 -10.25 0.97 22.41
C LEU A 373 -11.47 1.68 21.80
N ILE A 374 -12.36 0.92 21.16
CA ILE A 374 -13.67 1.44 20.77
C ILE A 374 -14.37 1.97 22.02
N ASP A 375 -15.15 3.04 21.86
CA ASP A 375 -15.92 3.59 22.98
C ASP A 375 -17.17 2.76 23.28
N GLU A 376 -17.81 3.05 24.41
CA GLU A 376 -19.03 2.37 24.87
C GLU A 376 -20.15 2.46 23.82
N LYS A 377 -20.28 3.61 23.16
CA LYS A 377 -21.31 3.87 22.15
C LYS A 377 -21.11 3.02 20.90
N THR A 378 -19.86 2.86 20.46
CA THR A 378 -19.47 2.04 19.31
C THR A 378 -19.69 0.56 19.64
N ALA A 379 -19.29 0.11 20.83
CA ALA A 379 -19.57 -1.25 21.29
C ALA A 379 -21.07 -1.55 21.32
N LEU A 380 -21.89 -0.62 21.82
CA LEU A 380 -23.34 -0.73 21.81
C LEU A 380 -23.90 -0.82 20.39
N GLN A 381 -23.42 0.04 19.48
CA GLN A 381 -23.87 0.05 18.09
C GLN A 381 -23.55 -1.30 17.40
N ILE A 382 -22.34 -1.81 17.55
CA ILE A 382 -21.93 -3.11 17.00
C ILE A 382 -22.82 -4.23 17.54
N ALA A 383 -23.14 -4.22 18.83
CA ALA A 383 -24.02 -5.22 19.42
C ALA A 383 -25.46 -5.12 18.88
N LYS A 384 -26.00 -3.90 18.73
CA LYS A 384 -27.34 -3.69 18.14
C LYS A 384 -27.44 -4.11 16.69
N GLU A 385 -26.35 -4.06 15.92
CA GLU A 385 -26.34 -4.57 14.54
C GLU A 385 -26.55 -6.09 14.46
N THR A 386 -26.36 -6.83 15.57
CA THR A 386 -26.68 -8.27 15.64
C THR A 386 -28.16 -8.55 15.86
N ASP A 387 -28.92 -7.57 16.35
CA ASP A 387 -30.34 -7.67 16.65
C ASP A 387 -31.04 -6.29 16.51
N PRO A 388 -31.25 -5.82 15.26
CA PRO A 388 -31.58 -4.43 14.97
C PRO A 388 -33.00 -4.01 15.37
N ASP A 389 -33.92 -4.96 15.50
CA ASP A 389 -35.36 -4.70 15.70
C ASP A 389 -35.83 -4.99 17.14
N SER A 390 -34.89 -5.14 18.06
CA SER A 390 -35.16 -5.60 19.40
C SER A 390 -35.59 -4.51 20.37
N GLU A 391 -36.63 -4.81 21.14
CA GLU A 391 -37.10 -4.00 22.28
C GLU A 391 -36.28 -4.23 23.56
N ALA A 392 -35.13 -4.91 23.48
CA ALA A 392 -34.31 -5.20 24.63
C ALA A 392 -33.75 -3.94 25.29
N GLU A 393 -33.58 -4.01 26.61
CA GLU A 393 -32.78 -3.04 27.36
C GLU A 393 -31.31 -3.42 27.25
N TRP A 394 -30.47 -2.48 26.79
CA TRP A 394 -29.06 -2.72 26.53
C TRP A 394 -28.17 -2.15 27.64
N LYS A 395 -27.21 -2.94 28.09
CA LYS A 395 -26.20 -2.55 29.07
C LYS A 395 -24.80 -2.85 28.54
N VAL A 396 -23.89 -1.89 28.67
CA VAL A 396 -22.51 -2.04 28.22
C VAL A 396 -21.57 -2.02 29.42
N THR A 397 -20.55 -2.88 29.43
CA THR A 397 -19.55 -2.91 30.51
C THR A 397 -18.17 -3.22 29.94
N PHE A 398 -17.20 -2.36 30.23
CA PHE A 398 -15.81 -2.61 29.88
C PHE A 398 -15.15 -3.59 30.86
N LYS A 399 -14.44 -4.59 30.35
CA LYS A 399 -13.67 -5.54 31.13
C LYS A 399 -12.23 -5.63 30.63
N LYS A 400 -11.27 -5.31 31.51
CA LYS A 400 -9.85 -5.55 31.25
C LYS A 400 -9.51 -7.03 31.47
N GLY A 401 -8.67 -7.59 30.62
CA GLY A 401 -8.22 -8.97 30.74
C GLY A 401 -9.35 -10.00 30.73
N LEU A 402 -10.39 -9.76 29.92
CA LEU A 402 -11.47 -10.70 29.70
C LEU A 402 -10.89 -12.02 29.15
N VAL A 403 -11.18 -13.11 29.84
CA VAL A 403 -10.76 -14.45 29.45
C VAL A 403 -11.92 -15.12 28.74
N LEU A 404 -11.74 -15.42 27.45
CA LEU A 404 -12.66 -16.29 26.73
C LEU A 404 -12.04 -17.65 26.45
N HIS A 405 -12.88 -18.66 26.57
CA HIS A 405 -12.56 -20.04 26.21
C HIS A 405 -13.19 -20.34 24.86
N TYR A 406 -12.36 -20.44 23.81
CA TYR A 406 -12.79 -20.88 22.50
C TYR A 406 -11.98 -22.13 22.15
N ASN A 407 -12.64 -23.29 22.20
CA ASN A 407 -11.97 -24.60 22.24
C ASN A 407 -10.98 -24.70 23.42
N THR A 408 -9.98 -25.57 23.35
CA THR A 408 -8.95 -25.74 24.39
C THR A 408 -8.03 -24.53 24.55
N ASN A 409 -8.19 -23.47 23.75
CA ASN A 409 -7.34 -22.29 23.78
C ASN A 409 -7.96 -21.17 24.63
N ARG A 410 -7.12 -20.57 25.47
CA ARG A 410 -7.46 -19.45 26.33
C ARG A 410 -6.96 -18.16 25.69
N SER A 411 -7.87 -17.25 25.36
CA SER A 411 -7.53 -15.92 24.85
C SER A 411 -7.86 -14.86 25.89
N ILE A 412 -6.92 -13.93 26.12
CA ILE A 412 -7.05 -12.82 27.05
C ILE A 412 -7.04 -11.53 26.25
N TYR A 413 -8.05 -10.68 26.44
CA TYR A 413 -8.12 -9.39 25.76
C TYR A 413 -8.92 -8.38 26.59
N ASP A 414 -8.71 -7.09 26.32
CA ASP A 414 -9.59 -6.04 26.86
C ASP A 414 -10.82 -5.96 25.97
N GLY A 415 -12.02 -6.03 26.55
CA GLY A 415 -13.25 -6.19 25.79
C GLY A 415 -14.45 -5.51 26.39
N TRP A 416 -15.44 -5.24 25.56
CA TRP A 416 -16.77 -4.81 25.97
C TRP A 416 -17.69 -6.02 26.10
N VAL A 417 -18.43 -6.09 27.20
CA VAL A 417 -19.53 -7.02 27.39
C VAL A 417 -20.80 -6.21 27.22
N VAL A 418 -21.58 -6.53 26.18
CA VAL A 418 -22.85 -5.89 25.91
C VAL A 418 -23.96 -6.89 26.17
N GLU A 419 -24.83 -6.57 27.12
CA GLU A 419 -25.96 -7.40 27.54
C GLU A 419 -27.26 -6.78 27.02
N ALA A 420 -28.05 -7.54 26.26
CA ALA A 420 -29.42 -7.20 25.88
C ALA A 420 -30.38 -8.02 26.76
N VAL A 421 -31.27 -7.35 27.49
CA VAL A 421 -32.28 -8.00 28.34
C VAL A 421 -33.64 -7.83 27.69
N TYR A 422 -34.25 -8.93 27.28
CA TYR A 422 -35.56 -8.93 26.61
C TYR A 422 -36.71 -8.86 27.63
N PRO A 423 -37.90 -8.38 27.23
CA PRO A 423 -39.07 -8.33 28.11
C PRO A 423 -39.45 -9.67 28.75
N ALA A 424 -39.17 -10.78 28.06
CA ALA A 424 -39.39 -12.15 28.56
C ALA A 424 -38.34 -12.61 29.60
N GLY A 425 -37.37 -11.77 29.94
CA GLY A 425 -36.29 -12.08 30.89
C GLY A 425 -35.08 -12.80 30.28
N ASN A 426 -35.17 -13.25 29.04
CA ASN A 426 -34.04 -13.80 28.29
C ASN A 426 -32.94 -12.74 28.13
N LYS A 427 -31.71 -13.19 27.95
CA LYS A 427 -30.56 -12.30 27.73
C LYS A 427 -29.74 -12.73 26.53
N MET A 428 -29.26 -11.76 25.78
CA MET A 428 -28.17 -11.95 24.83
C MET A 428 -26.93 -11.23 25.36
N VAL A 429 -25.77 -11.88 25.30
CA VAL A 429 -24.49 -11.32 25.71
C VAL A 429 -23.54 -11.34 24.52
N VAL A 430 -23.07 -10.16 24.12
CA VAL A 430 -22.12 -9.96 23.03
C VAL A 430 -20.79 -9.53 23.62
N TYR A 431 -19.75 -10.32 23.39
CA TYR A 431 -18.38 -10.02 23.79
C TYR A 431 -17.65 -9.41 22.60
N ILE A 432 -17.21 -8.17 22.73
CA ILE A 432 -16.57 -7.40 21.66
C ILE A 432 -15.13 -7.13 22.07
N ASP A 433 -14.17 -7.45 21.23
CA ASP A 433 -12.78 -7.03 21.43
C ASP A 433 -12.71 -5.50 21.35
N ALA A 434 -12.30 -4.87 22.44
CA ALA A 434 -12.28 -3.43 22.54
C ALA A 434 -11.30 -2.82 21.54
N ARG A 435 -10.26 -3.54 21.08
CA ARG A 435 -9.29 -3.00 20.13
C ARG A 435 -9.78 -3.01 18.70
N THR A 436 -10.49 -4.05 18.31
CA THR A 436 -10.83 -4.30 16.90
C THR A 436 -12.29 -4.02 16.58
N GLY A 437 -13.17 -3.95 17.58
CA GLY A 437 -14.62 -3.94 17.37
C GLY A 437 -15.17 -5.28 16.90
N LYS A 438 -14.35 -6.33 16.88
CA LYS A 438 -14.77 -7.65 16.42
C LYS A 438 -15.62 -8.32 17.51
N ILE A 439 -16.76 -8.87 17.11
CA ILE A 439 -17.54 -9.78 17.96
C ILE A 439 -16.74 -11.07 18.12
N MET A 440 -16.39 -11.38 19.36
CA MET A 440 -15.59 -12.54 19.73
C MET A 440 -16.48 -13.73 20.06
N VAL A 441 -17.54 -13.49 20.84
CA VAL A 441 -18.55 -14.47 21.23
C VAL A 441 -19.91 -13.79 21.31
N LEU A 442 -20.93 -14.50 20.87
CA LEU A 442 -22.34 -14.17 21.07
C LEU A 442 -22.97 -15.35 21.83
N SER A 443 -23.73 -15.06 22.89
CA SER A 443 -24.34 -16.09 23.73
C SER A 443 -25.74 -15.69 24.15
N GLU A 444 -26.65 -16.65 24.18
CA GLU A 444 -28.02 -16.47 24.63
C GLU A 444 -28.21 -17.20 25.97
N ILE A 445 -28.93 -16.58 26.89
CA ILE A 445 -29.23 -17.11 28.21
C ILE A 445 -30.75 -17.03 28.38
N GLU A 446 -31.38 -18.20 28.48
CA GLU A 446 -32.82 -18.30 28.71
C GLU A 446 -33.17 -17.89 30.15
N ALA A 447 -34.35 -17.27 30.31
CA ALA A 447 -34.91 -17.01 31.62
C ALA A 447 -35.21 -18.33 32.33
N PHE A 448 -34.63 -18.53 33.52
CA PHE A 448 -35.08 -19.60 34.41
C PHE A 448 -36.45 -19.20 34.97
N LEU A 449 -37.51 -19.86 34.47
CA LEU A 449 -38.87 -19.78 35.00
C LEU A 449 -38.97 -20.40 36.39
#